data_AF-A0A453QXH3-F1
#
_entry.id   AF-A0A453QXH3-F1
#
_cell.length_a   1.000
_cell.length_b   1.000
_cell.length_c   1.000
_cell.angle_alpha   90.00
_cell.angle_beta   90.00
_cell.angle_gamma   90.00
#
_symmetry.space_group_name_H-M   'P 1'
#
loop_
_entity.id
_entity.type
_entity.pdbx_description
1 polymer ?
#
loop_
_entity_poly.entity_id
_entity_poly.type
_entity_poly.pdbx_seq_one_letter_code
_entity_poly.pdbx_strand_id
1 'polypeptide(L)'
;EYGGGSHVSTSGDVYSYGVLLLEMLTGKSPTDPMFNNGLNIINYVENNLPDNIFHVVDAYLQEESEGLAQAYTEEQNAVYQCFLSLLKVAVSCALQDPSERISMREVSKKLNGIKMSLPFE
;
A
#
# COMPACT_ATOMS: atom_id res chain seq x y z
N GLU A 1 16.39 0.79 9.94
CA GLU A 1 15.92 2.05 10.55
C GLU A 1 15.39 1.96 11.98
N TYR A 2 14.93 0.82 12.48
CA TYR A 2 14.46 0.70 13.89
C TYR A 2 15.22 -0.36 14.67
N GLY A 3 16.52 -0.11 14.86
CA GLY A 3 17.38 -0.92 15.71
C GLY A 3 18.63 -0.13 16.07
N GLY A 4 18.62 0.50 17.26
CA GLY A 4 19.77 1.19 17.84
C GLY A 4 19.81 2.71 17.63
N GLY A 5 18.93 3.44 18.33
CA GLY A 5 19.17 4.88 18.62
C GLY A 5 18.93 5.89 17.48
N SER A 6 18.02 5.63 16.55
CA SER A 6 17.67 6.61 15.50
C SER A 6 16.82 7.76 16.06
N HIS A 7 17.20 8.99 15.71
CA HIS A 7 16.46 10.21 16.03
C HIS A 7 15.08 10.19 15.35
N VAL A 8 14.04 10.63 16.07
CA VAL A 8 12.70 10.87 15.50
C VAL A 8 12.85 11.76 14.27
N SER A 9 12.33 11.33 13.13
CA SER A 9 12.40 12.08 11.88
C SER A 9 11.09 11.97 11.12
N THR A 10 10.76 13.02 10.37
CA THR A 10 9.59 13.05 9.51
C THR A 10 9.61 11.94 8.45
N SER A 11 10.80 11.54 7.98
CA SER A 11 10.94 10.42 7.03
C SER A 11 10.71 9.06 7.70
N GLY A 12 11.06 8.93 8.99
CA GLY A 12 10.72 7.75 9.79
C GLY A 12 9.20 7.62 10.01
N ASP A 13 8.50 8.74 10.23
CA ASP A 13 7.03 8.77 10.34
C ASP A 13 6.37 8.36 9.01
N VAL A 14 6.90 8.82 7.87
CA VAL A 14 6.44 8.40 6.53
C VAL A 14 6.61 6.89 6.35
N TYR A 15 7.76 6.34 6.72
CA TYR A 15 8.01 4.90 6.63
C TYR A 15 6.99 4.10 7.44
N SER A 16 6.82 4.47 8.71
CA SER A 16 5.86 3.82 9.60
C SER A 16 4.43 3.92 9.08
N TYR A 17 4.05 5.07 8.53
CA TYR A 17 2.76 5.24 7.85
C TYR A 17 2.61 4.31 6.64
N GLY A 18 3.65 4.17 5.81
CA GLY A 18 3.67 3.25 4.67
C GLY A 18 3.45 1.80 5.09
N VAL A 19 4.16 1.36 6.14
CA VAL A 19 4.01 0.01 6.69
C VAL A 19 2.61 -0.23 7.24
N LEU A 20 2.05 0.73 7.99
CA LEU A 20 0.66 0.64 8.49
C LEU A 20 -0.34 0.56 7.34
N LEU A 21 -0.12 1.31 6.26
CA LEU A 21 -1.00 1.27 5.09
C LEU A 21 -0.92 -0.09 4.38
N LEU A 22 0.28 -0.67 4.26
CA LEU A 22 0.44 -2.03 3.74
C LEU A 22 -0.23 -3.08 4.63
N GLU A 23 -0.11 -2.97 5.96
CA GLU A 23 -0.77 -3.86 6.92
C GLU A 23 -2.30 -3.80 6.77
N MET A 24 -2.88 -2.61 6.67
CA MET A 24 -4.32 -2.44 6.45
C MET A 24 -4.80 -3.01 5.10
N LEU A 25 -4.03 -2.80 4.03
CA LEU A 25 -4.42 -3.26 2.68
C LEU A 25 -4.27 -4.76 2.50
N THR A 26 -3.32 -5.39 3.17
CA THR A 26 -2.98 -6.82 3.00
C THR A 26 -3.55 -7.73 4.07
N GLY A 27 -4.02 -7.15 5.19
CA GLY A 27 -4.46 -7.86 6.39
C GLY A 27 -3.33 -8.60 7.10
N LYS A 28 -2.06 -8.33 6.76
CA LYS A 28 -0.88 -9.06 7.26
C LYS A 28 -0.04 -8.17 8.16
N SER A 29 0.35 -8.71 9.30
CA SER A 29 1.28 -8.01 10.20
C SER A 29 2.67 -7.94 9.57
N PRO A 30 3.42 -6.84 9.69
CA PRO A 30 4.80 -6.75 9.19
C PRO A 30 5.76 -7.78 9.81
N THR A 31 5.38 -8.36 10.94
CA THR A 31 6.10 -9.42 11.66
C THR A 31 5.47 -10.80 11.48
N ASP A 32 4.55 -10.97 10.53
CA ASP A 32 3.95 -12.26 10.20
C ASP A 32 5.06 -13.29 9.88
N PRO A 33 4.96 -14.53 10.41
CA PRO A 33 5.95 -15.58 10.14
C PRO A 33 6.24 -15.85 8.67
N MET A 34 5.33 -15.51 7.75
CA MET A 34 5.57 -15.62 6.31
C MET A 34 6.69 -14.69 5.82
N PHE A 35 6.92 -13.57 6.50
CA PHE A 35 7.96 -12.59 6.19
C PHE A 35 9.29 -13.01 6.81
N ASN A 36 9.89 -14.05 6.23
CA ASN A 36 11.18 -14.61 6.64
C ASN A 36 12.17 -14.63 5.46
N ASN A 37 13.42 -14.95 5.75
CA ASN A 37 14.47 -15.17 4.75
C ASN A 37 14.66 -13.99 3.77
N GLY A 38 14.49 -12.76 4.25
CA GLY A 38 14.61 -11.53 3.46
C GLY A 38 13.33 -11.09 2.75
N LEU A 39 12.25 -11.89 2.79
CA LEU A 39 10.92 -11.43 2.42
C LEU A 39 10.36 -10.53 3.51
N ASN A 40 9.80 -9.40 3.12
CA ASN A 40 9.09 -8.48 3.99
C ASN A 40 7.80 -8.00 3.31
N ILE A 41 6.95 -7.29 4.05
CA ILE A 41 5.66 -6.84 3.53
C ILE A 41 5.79 -5.92 2.30
N ILE A 42 6.87 -5.15 2.19
CA ILE A 42 7.10 -4.21 1.09
C ILE A 42 7.42 -4.99 -0.20
N ASN A 43 8.43 -5.86 -0.17
CA ASN A 43 8.82 -6.62 -1.35
C ASN A 43 7.78 -7.71 -1.71
N TYR A 44 7.01 -8.21 -0.73
CA TYR A 44 5.84 -9.05 -1.00
C TYR A 44 4.84 -8.32 -1.89
N VAL A 45 4.51 -7.07 -1.58
CA VAL A 45 3.60 -6.27 -2.42
C VAL A 45 4.24 -5.93 -3.76
N GLU A 46 5.48 -5.43 -3.79
CA GLU A 46 6.15 -5.06 -5.04
C GLU A 46 6.23 -6.21 -6.04
N ASN A 47 6.53 -7.42 -5.59
CA ASN A 47 6.64 -8.61 -6.44
C ASN A 47 5.31 -9.04 -7.09
N ASN A 48 4.17 -8.55 -6.58
CA ASN A 48 2.84 -8.89 -7.09
C ASN A 48 2.22 -7.74 -7.90
N LEU A 49 2.85 -6.57 -8.00
CA LEU A 49 2.32 -5.45 -8.78
C LEU A 49 2.85 -5.44 -10.23
N PRO A 50 2.05 -4.98 -11.21
CA PRO A 50 0.62 -4.69 -11.08
C PRO A 50 -0.26 -5.94 -11.21
N ASP A 51 0.24 -7.06 -11.73
CA ASP A 51 -0.62 -8.10 -12.29
C ASP A 51 -1.37 -8.96 -11.25
N ASN A 52 -0.92 -9.03 -10.00
CA ASN A 52 -1.45 -9.93 -8.97
C ASN A 52 -1.96 -9.18 -7.72
N ILE A 53 -2.63 -8.05 -7.91
CA ILE A 53 -3.13 -7.20 -6.80
C ILE A 53 -4.02 -7.98 -5.83
N PHE A 54 -4.96 -8.76 -6.33
CA PHE A 54 -5.91 -9.50 -5.50
C PHE A 54 -5.26 -10.69 -4.76
N HIS A 55 -4.02 -11.05 -5.08
CA HIS A 55 -3.25 -11.99 -4.26
C HIS A 55 -2.68 -11.33 -3.00
N VAL A 56 -2.45 -10.01 -3.04
CA VAL A 56 -1.89 -9.27 -1.90
C VAL A 56 -2.94 -8.58 -1.05
N VAL A 57 -4.01 -8.06 -1.65
CA VAL A 57 -5.09 -7.37 -0.95
C VAL A 57 -5.86 -8.32 -0.03
N ASP A 58 -6.22 -7.84 1.14
CA ASP A 58 -7.00 -8.60 2.12
C ASP A 58 -8.35 -9.08 1.54
N ALA A 59 -8.73 -10.32 1.86
CA ALA A 59 -9.94 -10.94 1.31
C ALA A 59 -11.22 -10.22 1.73
N TYR A 60 -11.28 -9.66 2.94
CA TYR A 60 -12.44 -8.90 3.40
C TYR A 60 -12.58 -7.58 2.61
N LEU A 61 -11.48 -6.90 2.30
CA LEU A 61 -11.50 -5.72 1.43
C LEU A 61 -11.94 -6.05 0.00
N GLN A 62 -11.60 -7.24 -0.49
CA GLN A 62 -12.07 -7.70 -1.80
C GLN A 62 -13.57 -7.91 -1.80
N GLU A 63 -14.10 -8.64 -0.81
CA GLU A 63 -15.53 -8.93 -0.66
C GLU A 63 -16.37 -7.64 -0.57
N GLU A 64 -15.96 -6.69 0.27
CA GLU A 64 -16.64 -5.38 0.40
C GLU A 64 -16.64 -4.57 -0.92
N SER A 65 -15.71 -4.88 -1.82
CA SER A 65 -15.54 -4.17 -3.09
C SER A 65 -16.22 -4.86 -4.30
N GLU A 66 -16.72 -6.09 -4.14
CA GLU A 66 -17.34 -6.86 -5.23
C GLU A 66 -18.53 -6.11 -5.88
N GLY A 67 -19.33 -5.39 -5.08
CA GLY A 67 -20.46 -4.59 -5.56
C GLY A 67 -20.09 -3.34 -6.36
N LEU A 68 -18.80 -2.97 -6.39
CA LEU A 68 -18.29 -1.75 -7.03
C LEU A 68 -17.55 -2.06 -8.35
N ALA A 69 -17.29 -3.34 -8.63
CA ALA A 69 -16.61 -3.79 -9.84
C ALA A 69 -17.55 -3.72 -11.06
N GLN A 70 -17.53 -2.59 -11.76
CA GLN A 70 -18.46 -2.31 -12.88
C GLN A 70 -17.85 -2.55 -14.28
N ALA A 71 -16.66 -3.13 -14.39
CA ALA A 71 -15.91 -3.17 -15.64
C ALA A 71 -15.61 -4.59 -16.17
N TYR A 72 -15.40 -4.68 -17.49
CA TYR A 72 -15.11 -5.93 -18.20
C TYR A 72 -13.65 -6.41 -18.05
N THR A 73 -12.72 -5.51 -17.68
CA THR A 73 -11.30 -5.80 -17.50
C THR A 73 -10.78 -5.21 -16.18
N GLU A 74 -9.73 -5.80 -15.62
CA GLU A 74 -9.10 -5.33 -14.38
C GLU A 74 -8.58 -3.88 -14.51
N GLU A 75 -8.00 -3.50 -15.65
CA GLU A 75 -7.53 -2.13 -15.87
C GLU A 75 -8.65 -1.08 -15.89
N GLN A 76 -9.86 -1.46 -16.33
CA GLN A 76 -11.02 -0.58 -16.34
C GLN A 76 -11.79 -0.63 -15.01
N ASN A 77 -11.46 -1.57 -14.14
CA ASN A 77 -12.09 -1.71 -12.85
C ASN A 77 -11.56 -0.62 -11.90
N ALA A 78 -12.45 0.31 -11.53
CA ALA A 78 -12.12 1.42 -10.64
C ALA A 78 -11.59 0.94 -9.27
N VAL A 79 -12.08 -0.20 -8.78
CA VAL A 79 -11.61 -0.84 -7.53
C VAL A 79 -10.17 -1.32 -7.68
N TYR A 80 -9.87 -2.03 -8.77
CA TYR A 80 -8.51 -2.50 -9.05
C TYR A 80 -7.54 -1.32 -9.16
N GLN A 81 -7.91 -0.26 -9.90
CA GLN A 81 -7.09 0.95 -10.03
C GLN A 81 -6.90 1.67 -8.69
N CYS A 82 -7.91 1.64 -7.82
CA CYS A 82 -7.80 2.17 -6.47
C CYS A 82 -6.80 1.39 -5.63
N PHE A 83 -6.92 0.06 -5.56
CA PHE A 83 -5.96 -0.78 -4.83
C PHE A 83 -4.55 -0.63 -5.37
N LEU A 84 -4.37 -0.64 -6.71
CA LEU A 84 -3.08 -0.40 -7.34
C LEU A 84 -2.47 0.93 -6.89
N SER A 85 -3.27 2.00 -6.89
CA SER A 85 -2.81 3.33 -6.52
C SER A 85 -2.48 3.44 -5.03
N LEU A 86 -3.30 2.83 -4.18
CA LEU A 86 -3.07 2.78 -2.73
C LEU A 86 -1.81 1.99 -2.38
N LEU A 87 -1.62 0.81 -2.97
CA LEU A 87 -0.42 -0.01 -2.76
C LEU A 87 0.83 0.71 -3.25
N LYS A 88 0.78 1.39 -4.40
CA LYS A 88 1.90 2.22 -4.89
C LYS A 88 2.26 3.34 -3.93
N VAL A 89 1.26 4.03 -3.35
CA VAL A 89 1.50 5.05 -2.32
C VAL A 89 2.16 4.43 -1.10
N ALA A 90 1.64 3.30 -0.61
CA ALA A 90 2.15 2.61 0.57
C ALA A 90 3.61 2.16 0.38
N VAL A 91 3.94 1.57 -0.77
CA VAL A 91 5.32 1.19 -1.14
C VAL A 91 6.24 2.41 -1.20
N SER A 92 5.83 3.50 -1.88
CA SER A 92 6.65 4.73 -1.96
C SER A 92 6.90 5.39 -0.60
N CYS A 93 6.02 5.19 0.39
CA CYS A 93 6.25 5.63 1.77
C CYS A 93 7.28 4.75 2.49
N ALA A 94 7.28 3.44 2.21
CA ALA A 94 8.04 2.44 2.96
C ALA A 94 9.36 2.02 2.27
N LEU A 95 9.87 2.83 1.33
CA LEU A 95 11.19 2.57 0.71
C LEU A 95 12.30 2.56 1.76
N GLN A 96 13.31 1.71 1.58
CA GLN A 96 14.40 1.60 2.57
C GLN A 96 15.29 2.85 2.59
N ASP A 97 15.50 3.50 1.44
CA ASP A 97 16.21 4.78 1.37
C ASP A 97 15.28 5.94 1.77
N PRO A 98 15.57 6.68 2.85
CA PRO A 98 14.77 7.84 3.29
C PRO A 98 14.65 8.96 2.25
N SER A 99 15.59 9.06 1.31
CA SER A 99 15.63 10.08 0.26
C SER A 99 14.74 9.77 -0.93
N GLU A 100 14.39 8.49 -1.14
CA GLU A 100 13.48 8.05 -2.19
C GLU A 100 12.01 8.07 -1.73
N ARG A 101 11.77 8.19 -0.42
CA ARG A 101 10.42 8.27 0.14
C ARG A 101 9.70 9.55 -0.26
N ILE A 102 8.43 9.40 -0.63
CA ILE A 102 7.55 10.54 -0.86
C ILE A 102 7.26 11.28 0.46
N SER A 103 7.07 12.59 0.39
CA SER A 103 6.71 13.38 1.57
C SER A 103 5.25 13.16 2.00
N MET A 104 4.92 13.38 3.28
CA MET A 104 3.51 13.35 3.74
C MET A 104 2.59 14.30 2.97
N ARG A 105 3.13 15.41 2.43
CA ARG A 105 2.37 16.31 1.56
C ARG A 105 1.97 15.61 0.25
N GLU A 106 2.89 14.87 -0.34
CA GLU A 106 2.62 14.10 -1.56
C GLU A 106 1.71 12.92 -1.29
N VAL A 107 1.87 12.23 -0.15
CA VAL A 107 0.95 11.20 0.32
C VAL A 107 -0.47 11.74 0.36
N SER A 108 -0.71 12.83 1.08
CA SER A 108 -2.03 13.46 1.18
C SER A 108 -2.59 13.88 -0.19
N LYS A 109 -1.74 14.42 -1.08
CA LYS A 109 -2.15 14.78 -2.44
C LYS A 109 -2.57 13.55 -3.26
N LYS A 110 -1.79 12.48 -3.22
CA LYS A 110 -2.07 11.23 -3.94
C LYS A 110 -3.34 10.54 -3.40
N LEU A 111 -3.48 10.42 -2.08
CA LEU A 111 -4.67 9.84 -1.44
C LEU A 111 -5.94 10.64 -1.76
N ASN A 112 -5.87 11.97 -1.72
CA ASN A 112 -7.00 12.81 -2.15
C ASN A 112 -7.33 12.60 -3.64
N GLY A 113 -6.32 12.46 -4.50
CA GLY A 113 -6.52 12.13 -5.91
C GLY A 113 -7.24 10.80 -6.10
N ILE A 114 -6.85 9.76 -5.36
CA ILE A 114 -7.48 8.43 -5.38
C ILE A 114 -8.94 8.53 -4.89
N LYS A 115 -9.18 9.22 -3.78
CA LYS A 115 -10.53 9.42 -3.24
C LYS A 115 -11.47 10.09 -4.26
N MET A 116 -10.99 11.10 -4.98
CA MET A 116 -11.80 11.85 -5.96
C MET A 116 -12.03 11.09 -7.28
N SER A 117 -11.26 10.02 -7.54
CA SER A 117 -11.41 9.19 -8.74
C SER A 117 -12.32 7.98 -8.51
N LEU A 118 -12.72 7.73 -7.27
CA LEU A 118 -13.69 6.70 -6.93
C LEU A 118 -15.12 7.24 -6.99
N PRO A 119 -16.09 6.48 -7.51
CA PRO A 119 -17.49 6.91 -7.66
C PRO A 119 -18.30 6.82 -6.34
N PHE A 120 -17.66 7.01 -5.18
CA PHE A 120 -18.35 6.98 -3.90
C PHE A 120 -19.13 8.29 -3.69
N GLU A 121 -20.45 8.26 -3.93
CA GLU A 121 -21.42 9.18 -3.33
C GLU A 121 -21.95 8.61 -2.00
#